data_AF-A0A4V2XSF4-F1
#
_entry.id   AF-A0A4V2XSF4-F1
#
_cell.length_a   1.000
_cell.length_b   1.000
_cell.length_c   1.000
_cell.angle_alpha   90.00
_cell.angle_beta   90.00
_cell.angle_gamma   90.00
#
_symmetry.space_group_name_H-M   'P 1'
#
loop_
_entity.id
_entity.type
_entity.pdbx_description
1 polymer ?
#
loop_
_entity_poly.entity_id
_entity_poly.type
_entity_poly.pdbx_seq_one_letter_code
_entity_poly.pdbx_strand_id
1 'polypeptide(L)'
;MVSVFGSVLTVTGHIGCHPTWDCEVCGEPWPCPAFRAIGQDRWDGTTLIPVMSSLIRSAIRDLRGRPEGPEPPEIVKRFLWFLPLNDEEARAIALRMR
;
A
#
# COMPACT_ATOMS: atom_id res chain seq x y z
N MET A 1 -1.27 -22.68 -1.42
CA MET A 1 -0.61 -21.73 -0.53
C MET A 1 -1.32 -20.39 -0.69
N VAL A 2 -2.50 -20.28 -0.09
CA VAL A 2 -3.38 -19.10 -0.22
C VAL A 2 -2.81 -18.01 0.68
N SER A 3 -2.28 -16.96 0.07
CA SER A 3 -1.80 -15.77 0.79
C SER A 3 -2.91 -15.24 1.69
N VAL A 4 -2.63 -15.16 2.98
CA VAL A 4 -3.55 -14.85 4.10
C VAL A 4 -4.18 -13.43 4.03
N PHE A 5 -4.08 -12.73 2.90
CA PHE A 5 -4.52 -11.33 2.72
C PHE A 5 -5.69 -11.16 1.72
N GLY A 6 -6.26 -12.25 1.20
CA GLY A 6 -7.22 -12.22 0.09
C GLY A 6 -8.61 -11.63 0.40
N SER A 7 -9.00 -11.46 1.67
CA SER A 7 -10.43 -11.19 2.00
C SER A 7 -10.81 -9.71 2.14
N VAL A 8 -9.88 -8.75 2.15
CA VAL A 8 -10.23 -7.34 2.41
C VAL A 8 -10.19 -6.45 1.14
N LEU A 9 -9.52 -6.89 0.06
CA LEU A 9 -9.31 -6.08 -1.15
C LEU A 9 -10.18 -6.49 -2.37
N THR A 10 -11.20 -7.34 -2.17
CA THR A 10 -12.09 -7.82 -3.24
C THR A 10 -13.14 -6.82 -3.71
N VAL A 11 -13.16 -5.60 -3.18
CA VAL A 11 -14.15 -4.56 -3.58
C VAL A 11 -13.94 -4.04 -5.01
N THR A 12 -12.74 -4.18 -5.58
CA THR A 12 -12.40 -3.63 -6.91
C THR A 12 -11.80 -4.65 -7.87
N GLY A 13 -11.26 -5.77 -7.36
CA GLY A 13 -10.42 -6.71 -8.13
C GLY A 13 -8.99 -6.22 -8.37
N HIS A 14 -8.68 -4.94 -8.13
CA HIS A 14 -7.32 -4.41 -8.24
C HIS A 14 -6.52 -4.70 -6.97
N ILE A 15 -5.88 -5.86 -6.92
CA ILE A 15 -5.08 -6.34 -5.78
C ILE A 15 -3.59 -6.20 -6.11
N GLY A 16 -2.78 -5.82 -5.10
CA GLY A 16 -1.32 -5.78 -5.21
C GLY A 16 -0.70 -7.15 -4.95
N CYS A 17 0.14 -7.62 -5.87
CA CYS A 17 0.79 -8.92 -5.77
C CYS A 17 2.20 -8.82 -5.20
N HIS A 18 2.48 -9.61 -4.18
CA HIS A 18 3.84 -9.84 -3.71
C HIS A 18 4.72 -10.46 -4.82
N PRO A 19 6.04 -10.18 -4.85
CA PRO A 19 6.77 -9.22 -4.02
C PRO A 19 6.93 -7.84 -4.68
N THR A 20 6.45 -7.63 -5.90
CA THR A 20 6.64 -6.37 -6.63
C THR A 20 5.61 -5.31 -6.27
N TRP A 21 4.50 -5.74 -5.68
CA TRP A 21 3.35 -4.91 -5.34
C TRP A 21 2.76 -4.19 -6.54
N ASP A 22 2.82 -4.85 -7.70
CA ASP A 22 2.11 -4.42 -8.90
C ASP A 22 0.68 -4.97 -8.86
N CYS A 23 -0.24 -4.23 -9.46
CA CYS A 23 -1.62 -4.62 -9.52
C CYS A 23 -1.80 -5.80 -10.47
N GLU A 24 -2.50 -6.84 -10.04
CA GLU A 24 -2.75 -8.03 -10.87
C GLU A 24 -3.53 -7.73 -12.16
N VAL A 25 -4.36 -6.69 -12.14
CA VAL A 25 -5.27 -6.36 -13.25
C VAL A 25 -4.63 -5.41 -14.25
N CYS A 26 -4.02 -4.31 -13.79
CA CYS A 26 -3.48 -3.28 -14.66
C CYS A 26 -1.94 -3.26 -14.74
N GLY A 27 -1.24 -4.05 -13.92
CA GLY A 27 0.22 -4.07 -13.87
C GLY A 27 0.87 -2.83 -13.25
N GLU A 28 0.08 -1.83 -12.84
CA GLU A 28 0.61 -0.60 -12.24
C GLU A 28 0.99 -0.78 -10.76
N PRO A 29 1.91 0.06 -10.23
CA PRO A 29 2.26 0.06 -8.82
C PRO A 29 1.02 0.21 -7.91
N TRP A 30 0.69 -0.84 -7.15
CA TRP A 30 -0.43 -0.85 -6.23
C TRP A 30 -0.15 -0.03 -4.94
N PRO A 31 -1.09 0.76 -4.38
CA PRO A 31 -2.46 0.99 -4.85
C PRO A 31 -2.47 1.72 -6.19
N CYS A 32 -3.09 1.15 -7.21
CA CYS A 32 -3.14 1.73 -8.55
C CYS A 32 -4.25 2.79 -8.66
N PRO A 33 -4.21 3.69 -9.66
CA PRO A 33 -5.24 4.73 -9.85
C PRO A 33 -6.68 4.20 -9.80
N ALA A 34 -6.95 3.05 -10.43
CA ALA A 34 -8.27 2.42 -10.41
C ALA A 34 -8.74 2.03 -8.99
N PHE A 35 -7.85 1.50 -8.16
CA PHE A 35 -8.15 1.23 -6.75
C PHE A 35 -8.38 2.52 -5.97
N ARG A 36 -7.52 3.52 -6.16
CA ARG A 36 -7.57 4.80 -5.43
C ARG A 36 -8.87 5.56 -5.70
N ALA A 37 -9.38 5.51 -6.92
CA ALA A 37 -10.64 6.16 -7.32
C ALA A 37 -11.84 5.58 -6.55
N ILE A 38 -11.89 4.26 -6.35
CA ILE A 38 -12.98 3.61 -5.60
C ILE A 38 -12.85 3.89 -4.10
N GLY A 39 -11.60 4.00 -3.62
CA GLY A 39 -11.24 4.36 -2.25
C GLY A 39 -11.89 5.68 -1.79
N GLN A 40 -11.81 6.71 -2.61
CA GLN A 40 -12.23 8.07 -2.25
C GLN A 40 -13.75 8.21 -2.05
N ASP A 41 -14.55 7.46 -2.81
CA ASP A 41 -16.02 7.56 -2.73
C ASP A 41 -16.66 6.58 -1.74
N ARG A 42 -15.97 5.46 -1.42
CA ARG A 42 -16.56 4.36 -0.64
C ARG A 42 -15.95 4.10 0.74
N TRP A 43 -14.76 4.63 1.03
CA TRP A 43 -14.03 4.26 2.24
C TRP A 43 -13.82 5.47 3.13
N ASP A 44 -14.29 5.38 4.37
CA ASP A 44 -13.83 6.28 5.42
C ASP A 44 -12.36 5.95 5.72
N GLY A 45 -11.50 6.98 5.72
CA GLY A 45 -10.07 6.85 6.02
C GLY A 45 -9.81 6.11 7.34
N THR A 46 -10.71 6.22 8.32
CA THR A 46 -10.61 5.49 9.60
C THR A 46 -10.62 3.97 9.43
N THR A 47 -11.38 3.46 8.45
CA THR A 47 -11.46 2.02 8.13
C THR A 47 -10.29 1.55 7.27
N LEU A 48 -9.74 2.43 6.45
CA LEU A 48 -8.70 2.10 5.47
C LEU A 48 -7.29 2.09 6.08
N ILE A 49 -7.04 2.95 7.08
CA ILE A 49 -5.76 3.02 7.80
C ILE A 49 -5.30 1.67 8.36
N PRO A 50 -6.10 0.91 9.15
CA PRO A 50 -5.63 -0.35 9.73
C PRO A 50 -5.33 -1.41 8.65
N VAL A 51 -6.13 -1.44 7.59
CA VAL A 51 -5.92 -2.35 6.44
C VAL A 51 -4.59 -2.00 5.75
N MET A 52 -4.41 -0.75 5.36
CA MET A 52 -3.19 -0.32 4.65
C MET A 52 -1.95 -0.44 5.53
N SER A 53 -2.05 -0.12 6.82
CA SER A 53 -0.95 -0.26 7.78
C SER A 53 -0.45 -1.71 7.90
N SER A 54 -1.33 -2.69 7.75
CA SER A 54 -0.94 -4.10 7.74
C SER A 54 -0.16 -4.48 6.48
N LEU A 55 -0.52 -3.91 5.33
CA LEU A 55 0.13 -4.18 4.04
C LEU A 55 1.48 -3.48 3.92
N ILE A 56 1.62 -2.27 4.48
CA ILE A 56 2.88 -1.50 4.41
C ILE A 56 4.05 -2.28 5.00
N ARG A 57 3.88 -2.97 6.13
CA ARG A 57 4.96 -3.79 6.71
C ARG A 57 5.47 -4.85 5.73
N SER A 58 4.54 -5.52 5.07
CA SER A 58 4.83 -6.54 4.07
C SER A 58 5.47 -5.91 2.82
N ALA A 59 5.01 -4.74 2.39
CA ALA A 59 5.56 -4.00 1.26
C ALA A 59 6.99 -3.48 1.51
N ILE A 60 7.25 -2.93 2.70
CA ILE A 60 8.59 -2.52 3.11
C ILE A 60 9.55 -3.72 3.06
N ARG A 61 9.12 -4.89 3.56
CA ARG A 61 9.95 -6.10 3.53
C ARG A 61 10.34 -6.50 2.11
N ASP A 62 9.42 -6.40 1.15
CA ASP A 62 9.68 -6.90 -0.20
C ASP A 62 10.38 -5.89 -1.11
N LEU A 63 10.11 -4.59 -0.92
CA LEU A 63 10.57 -3.52 -1.81
C LEU A 63 11.87 -2.88 -1.34
N ARG A 64 12.12 -2.82 -0.02
CA ARG A 64 13.31 -2.16 0.54
C ARG A 64 14.60 -2.84 0.06
N GLY A 65 15.61 -2.03 -0.30
CA GLY A 65 16.93 -2.51 -0.67
C GLY A 65 17.05 -3.00 -2.11
N ARG A 66 16.01 -2.82 -2.92
CA ARG A 66 16.12 -3.01 -4.38
C ARG A 66 16.88 -1.81 -4.97
N PRO A 67 17.80 -2.02 -5.94
CA PRO A 67 18.64 -0.95 -6.50
C PRO A 67 17.88 0.25 -7.08
N GLU A 68 16.64 0.04 -7.51
CA GLU A 68 15.73 1.06 -8.09
C GLU A 68 14.36 1.05 -7.38
N GLY A 69 14.31 0.51 -6.16
CA GLY A 69 13.08 0.37 -5.39
C GLY A 69 12.74 1.62 -4.59
N PRO A 70 11.46 1.81 -4.23
CA PRO A 70 11.07 2.91 -3.36
C PRO A 70 11.67 2.73 -1.96
N GLU A 71 12.11 3.83 -1.36
CA GLU A 71 12.55 3.88 0.02
C GLU A 71 11.35 3.69 0.98
N PRO A 72 11.56 3.22 2.22
CA PRO A 72 10.45 2.96 3.16
C PRO A 72 9.47 4.13 3.36
N PRO A 73 9.90 5.41 3.46
CA PRO A 73 8.96 6.54 3.54
C PRO A 73 8.12 6.70 2.26
N GLU A 74 8.68 6.42 1.08
CA GLU A 74 7.95 6.48 -0.19
C GLU A 74 6.89 5.38 -0.28
N ILE A 75 7.20 4.19 0.24
CA ILE A 75 6.23 3.09 0.38
C ILE A 75 5.08 3.52 1.30
N VAL A 76 5.36 4.17 2.43
CA VAL A 76 4.32 4.69 3.33
C VAL A 76 3.42 5.70 2.62
N LYS A 77 3.99 6.70 1.93
CA LYS A 77 3.21 7.70 1.18
C LYS A 77 2.37 7.06 0.09
N ARG A 78 2.91 6.05 -0.61
CA ARG A 78 2.20 5.30 -1.66
C ARG A 78 0.98 4.55 -1.12
N PHE A 79 1.10 3.90 0.03
CA PHE A 79 0.02 3.10 0.64
C PHE A 79 -0.93 3.91 1.53
N LEU A 80 -0.58 5.14 1.91
CA LEU A 80 -1.45 6.07 2.65
C LEU A 80 -1.79 7.30 1.78
N TRP A 81 -1.98 7.10 0.48
CA TRP A 81 -2.24 8.14 -0.53
C TRP A 81 -3.43 9.06 -0.20
N PHE A 82 -4.35 8.62 0.66
CA PHE A 82 -5.52 9.38 1.10
C PHE A 82 -5.26 10.26 2.33
N LEU A 83 -4.04 10.22 2.88
CA LEU A 83 -3.60 11.09 3.98
C LEU A 83 -2.62 12.15 3.45
N PRO A 84 -2.71 13.41 3.92
CA PRO A 84 -1.78 14.47 3.53
C PRO A 84 -0.46 14.35 4.32
N LEU A 85 0.28 13.26 4.13
CA LEU A 85 1.54 13.02 4.85
C LEU A 85 2.70 13.78 4.20
N ASN A 86 3.43 14.52 5.03
CA ASN A 86 4.73 15.07 4.65
C ASN A 86 5.86 14.01 4.79
N ASP A 87 7.07 14.35 4.33
CA ASP A 87 8.20 13.41 4.31
C ASP A 87 8.70 13.03 5.71
N GLU A 88 8.61 13.94 6.66
CA GLU A 88 9.00 13.70 8.05
C GLU A 88 8.02 12.72 8.72
N GLU A 89 6.72 12.93 8.55
CA GLU A 89 5.67 12.05 9.05
C GLU A 89 5.77 10.65 8.43
N ALA A 90 5.94 10.58 7.10
CA ALA A 90 6.10 9.31 6.39
C ALA A 90 7.33 8.54 6.89
N ARG A 91 8.45 9.24 7.13
CA ARG A 91 9.66 8.65 7.73
C ARG A 91 9.40 8.17 9.16
N ALA A 92 8.72 8.96 9.97
CA ALA A 92 8.40 8.61 11.36
C ALA A 92 7.47 7.38 11.45
N ILE A 93 6.56 7.22 10.49
CA ILE A 93 5.71 6.03 10.36
C ILE A 93 6.55 4.84 9.89
N ALA A 94 7.36 5.00 8.84
CA ALA A 94 8.23 3.93 8.33
C ALA A 94 9.16 3.38 9.42
N LEU A 95 9.71 4.26 10.27
CA LEU A 95 10.56 3.87 11.40
C LEU A 95 9.83 3.07 12.48
N ARG A 96 8.50 3.21 12.62
CA ARG A 96 7.67 2.41 13.54
C ARG A 96 7.26 1.06 12.94
N MET A 97 7.37 0.90 11.63
CA MET A 97 6.98 -0.29 10.89
C MET A 97 8.16 -1.25 10.63
N ARG A 98 9.36 -0.88 11.07
CA ARG A 98 10.60 -1.68 10.97
C ARG A 98 10.61 -2.87 11.93
#